data_AF-E4YA53-F1
#
_entry.id   AF-E4YA53-F1
#
_cell.length_a   1.000
_cell.length_b   1.000
_cell.length_c   1.000
_cell.angle_alpha   90.00
_cell.angle_beta   90.00
_cell.angle_gamma   90.00
#
_symmetry.space_group_name_H-M   'P 1'
#
loop_
_entity.id
_entity.type
_entity.pdbx_description
1 polymer ?
#
loop_
_entity_poly.entity_id
_entity_poly.type
_entity_poly.pdbx_seq_one_letter_code
_entity_poly.pdbx_strand_id
1 'polypeptide(L)'
;MPIWAGGNFNFIKKVYPSYFVMKARVSNLLKAETWDFDTVDTKAHPEYLEPTYWQSADFTLFIWCPFDVTKGGFNRNDGKITVPDFYPAQQSADGRLWSFLSRSKTKLYKSPRCIPNAETGDVECTFKSSYYQAFVDRSMDPDEQGPVDINTEIVAGETWTCETGILPGHQKYAITGLVNYYEMFSNGTFEMMPKYFRDPPAHLTDHLPIVQKKQKNRNHL
;
A
#
# COMPACT_ATOMS: atom_id res chain seq x y z
N MET A 1 -5.50 -6.51 14.03
CA MET A 1 -4.31 -5.84 13.47
C MET A 1 -4.66 -5.34 12.07
N PRO A 2 -4.19 -4.16 11.60
CA PRO A 2 -4.46 -3.74 10.23
C PRO A 2 -3.89 -4.76 9.27
N ILE A 3 -4.58 -4.94 8.14
CA ILE A 3 -4.11 -5.83 7.10
C ILE A 3 -3.03 -5.07 6.34
N TRP A 4 -1.77 -5.36 6.67
CA TRP A 4 -0.59 -4.80 6.03
C TRP A 4 -0.04 -5.82 5.05
N ALA A 5 -0.25 -5.62 3.76
CA ALA A 5 0.54 -6.34 2.77
C ALA A 5 1.91 -5.65 2.71
N GLY A 6 2.86 -6.13 3.52
CA GLY A 6 4.21 -5.56 3.58
C GLY A 6 4.87 -5.46 2.19
N GLY A 7 5.39 -4.28 1.88
CA GLY A 7 6.77 -4.11 1.45
C GLY A 7 7.02 -3.78 -0.02
N ASN A 8 6.10 -4.01 -0.97
CA ASN A 8 6.62 -4.27 -2.33
C ASN A 8 5.95 -3.65 -3.55
N PHE A 9 4.92 -2.79 -3.44
CA PHE A 9 4.16 -2.48 -4.67
C PHE A 9 3.48 -1.12 -4.76
N ASN A 10 3.91 -0.14 -3.95
CA ASN A 10 3.51 1.24 -4.17
C ASN A 10 4.39 1.84 -5.26
N PHE A 11 3.79 2.11 -6.42
CA PHE A 11 4.54 2.60 -7.57
C PHE A 11 4.63 4.12 -7.52
N ILE A 12 5.83 4.65 -7.34
CA ILE A 12 6.10 6.07 -7.54
C ILE A 12 5.99 6.37 -9.04
N LYS A 13 5.02 7.19 -9.41
CA LYS A 13 4.73 7.56 -10.79
C LYS A 13 5.53 8.76 -11.24
N LYS A 14 5.73 9.72 -10.34
CA LYS A 14 6.44 10.97 -10.60
C LYS A 14 7.04 11.48 -9.31
N VAL A 15 8.19 12.13 -9.42
CA VAL A 15 8.89 12.77 -8.30
C VAL A 15 9.04 14.25 -8.64
N TYR A 16 8.67 15.09 -7.69
CA TYR A 16 8.83 16.54 -7.73
C TYR A 16 9.73 16.97 -6.56
N PRO A 17 10.21 18.23 -6.54
CA PRO A 17 11.04 18.71 -5.43
C PRO A 17 10.36 18.56 -4.06
N SER A 18 9.10 19.02 -3.93
CA SER A 18 8.38 19.08 -2.65
C SER A 18 7.34 17.97 -2.43
N TYR A 19 7.12 17.09 -3.41
CA TYR A 19 6.17 15.97 -3.30
C TYR A 19 6.47 14.89 -4.33
N PHE A 20 5.83 13.73 -4.18
CA PHE A 20 5.78 12.71 -5.22
C PHE A 20 4.35 12.18 -5.40
N VAL A 21 4.13 11.56 -6.56
CA VAL A 21 2.88 10.89 -6.88
C VAL A 21 3.11 9.40 -6.77
N MET A 22 2.36 8.73 -5.91
CA MET A 22 2.38 7.28 -5.76
C MET A 22 1.06 6.66 -6.19
N LYS A 23 1.13 5.40 -6.61
CA LYS A 23 -0.02 4.53 -6.82
C LYS A 23 -0.08 3.55 -5.65
N ALA A 24 -0.87 3.90 -4.64
CA ALA A 24 -1.14 3.12 -3.44
C ALA A 24 -1.85 1.82 -3.81
N ARG A 25 -1.21 0.66 -3.62
CA ARG A 25 -1.77 -0.66 -3.92
C ARG A 25 -2.41 -1.23 -2.66
N VAL A 26 -3.67 -1.65 -2.77
CA VAL A 26 -4.29 -2.53 -1.78
C VAL A 26 -4.42 -3.93 -2.37
N SER A 27 -3.76 -4.89 -1.72
CA SER A 27 -3.81 -6.31 -2.09
C SER A 27 -5.22 -6.88 -1.96
N ASN A 28 -5.50 -7.95 -2.70
CA ASN A 28 -6.83 -8.55 -2.71
C ASN A 28 -7.10 -9.33 -1.42
N LEU A 29 -7.96 -8.80 -0.56
CA LEU A 29 -8.31 -9.38 0.73
C LEU A 29 -9.03 -10.72 0.66
N LEU A 30 -9.66 -11.04 -0.47
CA LEU A 30 -10.33 -12.34 -0.66
C LEU A 30 -9.34 -13.50 -0.73
N LYS A 31 -8.03 -13.22 -0.76
CA LYS A 31 -6.97 -14.22 -0.62
C LYS A 31 -6.25 -14.13 0.72
N ALA A 32 -6.75 -13.34 1.68
CA ALA A 32 -6.07 -13.12 2.95
C ALA A 32 -5.77 -14.44 3.69
N GLU A 33 -6.64 -15.45 3.57
CA GLU A 33 -6.39 -16.78 4.15
C GLU A 33 -5.21 -17.53 3.51
N THR A 34 -4.90 -17.26 2.25
CA THR A 34 -3.78 -17.87 1.52
C THR A 34 -2.52 -17.01 1.61
N TRP A 35 -2.54 -15.95 2.44
CA TRP A 35 -1.35 -15.16 2.67
C TRP A 35 -0.56 -15.86 3.76
N ASP A 36 0.56 -16.45 3.37
CA ASP A 36 1.46 -17.22 4.25
C ASP A 36 1.90 -16.45 5.51
N PHE A 37 1.74 -15.12 5.53
CA PHE A 37 2.31 -14.22 6.54
C PHE A 37 1.32 -13.18 7.10
N ASP A 38 0.02 -13.31 6.81
CA ASP A 38 -1.05 -12.40 7.25
C ASP A 38 -2.29 -13.20 7.64
N THR A 39 -2.46 -13.45 8.94
CA THR A 39 -3.75 -13.96 9.41
C THR A 39 -4.58 -12.78 9.88
N VAL A 40 -5.43 -12.28 8.98
CA VAL A 40 -6.77 -11.87 9.42
C VAL A 40 -7.28 -13.03 10.26
N ASP A 41 -7.82 -12.77 11.45
CA ASP A 41 -8.51 -13.82 12.19
C ASP A 41 -9.80 -14.15 11.44
N THR A 42 -9.68 -15.01 10.43
CA THR A 42 -10.77 -15.44 9.55
C THR A 42 -11.76 -16.33 10.29
N LYS A 43 -11.41 -16.81 11.50
CA LYS A 43 -12.36 -17.50 12.38
C LYS A 43 -13.26 -16.51 13.10
N ALA A 44 -12.69 -15.39 13.57
CA ALA A 44 -13.46 -14.32 14.20
C ALA A 44 -14.23 -13.47 13.17
N HIS A 45 -13.70 -13.34 11.95
CA HIS A 45 -14.27 -12.51 10.88
C HIS A 45 -14.35 -13.27 9.54
N PRO A 46 -15.16 -14.33 9.45
CA PRO A 46 -15.31 -15.10 8.22
C PRO A 46 -15.88 -14.25 7.07
N GLU A 47 -16.66 -13.21 7.39
CA GLU A 47 -17.26 -12.31 6.39
C GLU A 47 -16.24 -11.53 5.55
N TYR A 48 -14.98 -11.39 6.02
CA TYR A 48 -13.94 -10.70 5.26
C TYR A 48 -13.39 -11.54 4.09
N LEU A 49 -13.69 -12.83 4.06
CA LEU A 49 -13.37 -13.70 2.92
C LEU A 49 -14.46 -13.68 1.85
N GLU A 50 -15.59 -13.03 2.13
CA GLU A 50 -16.74 -13.01 1.23
C GLU A 50 -16.70 -11.82 0.25
N PRO A 51 -16.85 -12.05 -1.07
CA PRO A 51 -16.92 -10.98 -2.06
C PRO A 51 -18.02 -9.95 -1.77
N THR A 52 -19.17 -10.41 -1.27
CA THR A 52 -20.37 -9.59 -1.02
C THR A 52 -20.11 -8.51 0.04
N TYR A 53 -19.27 -8.81 1.03
CA TYR A 53 -18.84 -7.84 2.04
C TYR A 53 -18.10 -6.66 1.38
N TRP A 54 -17.00 -6.95 0.68
CA TRP A 54 -16.12 -5.91 0.10
C TRP A 54 -16.71 -5.15 -1.09
N GLN A 55 -17.80 -5.63 -1.68
CA GLN A 55 -18.55 -4.89 -2.71
C GLN A 55 -19.19 -3.61 -2.17
N SER A 56 -19.57 -3.61 -0.90
CA SER A 56 -20.32 -2.52 -0.28
C SER A 56 -19.63 -1.91 0.94
N ALA A 57 -18.69 -2.63 1.57
CA ALA A 57 -18.01 -2.20 2.77
C ALA A 57 -17.27 -0.87 2.59
N ASP A 58 -17.50 0.03 3.54
CA ASP A 58 -16.60 1.12 3.84
C ASP A 58 -15.29 0.56 4.41
N PHE A 59 -14.19 1.29 4.21
CA PHE A 59 -12.88 0.89 4.70
C PHE A 59 -11.99 2.08 4.98
N THR A 60 -10.98 1.84 5.81
CA THR A 60 -9.95 2.80 6.18
C THR A 60 -8.64 2.39 5.52
N LEU A 61 -8.06 3.28 4.73
CA LEU A 61 -6.73 3.15 4.14
C LEU A 61 -5.70 3.76 5.10
N PHE A 62 -4.58 3.07 5.28
CA PHE A 62 -3.40 3.59 5.95
C PHE A 62 -2.30 3.82 4.92
N ILE A 63 -1.55 4.90 5.08
CA ILE A 63 -0.29 5.14 4.37
C ILE A 63 0.77 5.44 5.42
N TRP A 64 1.78 4.59 5.52
CA TRP A 64 2.96 4.81 6.35
C TRP A 64 4.11 5.27 5.47
N CYS A 65 4.89 6.26 5.87
CA CYS A 65 6.10 6.69 5.21
C CYS A 65 7.31 6.60 6.15
N PRO A 66 8.50 6.24 5.64
CA PRO A 66 9.72 6.14 6.45
C PRO A 66 10.25 7.47 6.96
N PHE A 67 9.71 8.58 6.47
CA PHE A 67 10.06 9.95 6.82
C PHE A 67 8.81 10.71 7.30
N ASP A 68 9.05 11.79 8.03
CA ASP A 68 8.00 12.68 8.51
C ASP A 68 7.46 13.53 7.35
N VAL A 69 6.26 13.19 6.89
CA VAL A 69 5.60 13.90 5.78
C VAL A 69 5.32 15.35 6.13
N THR A 70 5.09 15.67 7.40
CA THR A 70 4.70 17.02 7.82
C THR A 70 5.80 18.03 7.53
N LYS A 71 7.07 17.64 7.54
CA LYS A 71 8.22 18.49 7.19
C LYS A 71 8.23 18.93 5.72
N GLY A 72 7.48 18.25 4.87
CA GLY A 72 7.36 18.55 3.45
C GLY A 72 6.40 19.68 3.11
N GLY A 73 6.05 19.76 1.82
CA GLY A 73 5.06 20.69 1.28
C GLY A 73 5.68 21.93 0.66
N PHE A 74 4.84 22.81 0.12
CA PHE A 74 5.29 24.09 -0.44
C PHE A 74 5.76 25.04 0.67
N ASN A 75 5.05 25.05 1.79
CA ASN A 75 5.48 25.69 3.03
C ASN A 75 6.06 24.61 3.95
N ARG A 76 7.17 24.91 4.62
CA ARG A 76 7.77 23.99 5.58
C ARG A 76 6.79 23.71 6.72
N ASN A 77 6.66 22.44 7.12
CA ASN A 77 5.77 21.97 8.19
C ASN A 77 4.26 21.93 7.86
N ASP A 78 3.88 22.14 6.59
CA ASP A 78 2.48 22.02 6.11
C ASP A 78 2.23 20.71 5.34
N GLY A 79 3.23 19.82 5.28
CA GLY A 79 3.20 18.64 4.45
C GLY A 79 2.08 17.67 4.83
N LYS A 80 1.46 17.08 3.82
CA LYS A 80 0.37 16.12 3.98
C LYS A 80 0.40 15.03 2.92
N ILE A 81 -0.40 14.00 3.17
CA ILE A 81 -0.76 13.03 2.15
C ILE A 81 -2.18 13.30 1.68
N THR A 82 -2.36 13.40 0.37
CA THR A 82 -3.68 13.58 -0.27
C THR A 82 -4.03 12.36 -1.10
N VAL A 83 -5.16 11.73 -0.80
CA VAL A 83 -5.73 10.62 -1.58
C VAL A 83 -7.13 11.02 -2.03
N PRO A 84 -7.35 11.43 -3.30
CA PRO A 84 -8.61 12.03 -3.75
C PRO A 84 -9.85 11.16 -3.49
N ASP A 85 -9.68 9.83 -3.57
CA ASP A 85 -10.75 8.86 -3.37
C ASP A 85 -11.15 8.67 -1.89
N PHE A 86 -10.54 9.43 -0.97
CA PHE A 86 -10.74 9.27 0.47
C PHE A 86 -10.90 10.63 1.18
N TYR A 87 -11.38 10.56 2.43
CA TYR A 87 -11.34 11.65 3.39
C TYR A 87 -10.15 11.45 4.34
N PRO A 88 -9.36 12.49 4.68
CA PRO A 88 -8.37 12.36 5.73
C PRO A 88 -9.06 12.06 7.08
N ALA A 89 -8.48 11.19 7.89
CA ALA A 89 -8.97 10.84 9.22
C ALA A 89 -8.00 11.28 10.32
N GLN A 90 -6.85 10.61 10.41
CA GLN A 90 -5.88 10.82 11.49
C GLN A 90 -4.46 10.62 10.96
N GLN A 91 -3.50 11.34 11.54
CA GLN A 91 -2.07 11.09 11.38
C GLN A 91 -1.39 10.90 12.74
N SER A 92 -0.26 10.19 12.75
CA SER A 92 0.59 10.01 13.91
C SER A 92 1.35 11.30 14.25
N ALA A 93 1.82 11.39 15.50
CA ALA A 93 2.55 12.56 16.00
C ALA A 93 3.90 12.80 15.28
N ASP A 94 4.53 11.72 14.79
CA ASP A 94 5.77 11.78 14.01
C ASP A 94 5.53 12.01 12.50
N GLY A 95 4.27 12.22 12.09
CA GLY A 95 3.89 12.50 10.71
C GLY A 95 4.12 11.34 9.73
N ARG A 96 4.46 10.15 10.21
CA ARG A 96 4.82 8.99 9.38
C ARG A 96 3.62 8.14 8.98
N LEU A 97 2.64 7.97 9.86
CA LEU A 97 1.43 7.19 9.57
C LEU A 97 0.23 8.09 9.37
N TRP A 98 -0.49 7.89 8.28
CA TRP A 98 -1.72 8.61 7.95
C TRP A 98 -2.84 7.62 7.66
N SER A 99 -4.07 8.00 8.01
CA SER A 99 -5.27 7.20 7.80
C SER A 99 -6.34 7.99 7.04
N PHE A 100 -7.09 7.28 6.19
CA PHE A 100 -8.05 7.85 5.26
C PHE A 100 -9.31 6.99 5.19
N LEU A 101 -10.49 7.61 5.19
CA LEU A 101 -11.78 6.94 5.11
C LEU A 101 -12.27 6.91 3.67
N SER A 102 -12.70 5.75 3.17
CA SER A 102 -13.18 5.61 1.79
C SER A 102 -14.33 6.57 1.49
N ARG A 103 -14.28 7.28 0.35
CA ARG A 103 -15.44 8.02 -0.16
C ARG A 103 -16.50 7.07 -0.70
N SER A 104 -17.73 7.59 -0.83
CA SER A 104 -18.77 6.91 -1.59
C SER A 104 -18.28 6.62 -3.01
N LYS A 105 -18.48 5.38 -3.47
CA LYS A 105 -18.00 4.79 -4.74
C LYS A 105 -16.53 4.38 -4.78
N THR A 106 -15.74 4.67 -3.75
CA THR A 106 -14.40 4.08 -3.63
C THR A 106 -14.57 2.61 -3.29
N LYS A 107 -14.24 1.73 -4.24
CA LYS A 107 -14.43 0.28 -4.10
C LYS A 107 -13.11 -0.41 -3.91
N LEU A 108 -13.10 -1.38 -3.00
CA LEU A 108 -11.97 -2.25 -2.78
C LEU A 108 -12.07 -3.54 -3.58
N TYR A 109 -13.29 -4.06 -3.73
CA TYR A 109 -13.56 -5.25 -4.53
C TYR A 109 -13.45 -4.97 -6.04
N LYS A 110 -12.81 -5.91 -6.74
CA LYS A 110 -12.81 -6.01 -8.20
C LYS A 110 -13.20 -7.43 -8.59
N SER A 111 -14.19 -7.56 -9.47
CA SER A 111 -14.62 -8.88 -9.95
C SER A 111 -13.45 -9.66 -10.54
N PRO A 112 -13.24 -10.92 -10.13
CA PRO A 112 -12.16 -11.74 -10.65
C PRO A 112 -12.38 -12.03 -12.13
N ARG A 113 -11.28 -12.21 -12.87
CA ARG A 113 -11.32 -12.73 -14.23
C ARG A 113 -11.13 -14.23 -14.16
N CYS A 114 -12.19 -15.00 -14.42
CA CYS A 114 -12.14 -16.45 -14.44
C CYS A 114 -12.04 -16.96 -15.88
N ILE A 115 -11.02 -17.75 -16.18
CA ILE A 115 -10.76 -18.32 -17.49
C ILE A 115 -10.73 -19.85 -17.33
N PRO A 116 -11.57 -20.60 -18.07
CA PRO A 116 -11.48 -22.05 -18.12
C PRO A 116 -10.15 -22.47 -18.75
N ASN A 117 -9.43 -23.38 -18.09
CA ASN A 117 -8.28 -24.06 -18.65
C ASN A 117 -8.79 -25.11 -19.66
N ALA A 118 -8.42 -24.93 -20.93
CA ALA A 118 -8.87 -25.80 -22.01
C ALA A 118 -8.32 -27.24 -21.93
N GLU A 119 -7.23 -27.47 -21.18
CA GLU A 119 -6.56 -28.76 -21.06
C GLU A 119 -7.01 -29.53 -19.81
N THR A 120 -7.21 -28.86 -18.68
CA THR A 120 -7.60 -29.52 -17.42
C THR A 120 -9.10 -29.44 -17.12
N GLY A 121 -9.81 -28.52 -17.78
CA GLY A 121 -11.23 -28.24 -17.48
C GLY A 121 -11.45 -27.41 -16.22
N ASP A 122 -10.40 -27.09 -15.47
CA ASP A 122 -10.48 -26.26 -14.26
C ASP A 122 -10.70 -24.79 -14.60
N VAL A 123 -11.36 -24.04 -13.71
CA VAL A 123 -11.53 -22.59 -13.86
C VAL A 123 -10.48 -21.86 -13.05
N GLU A 124 -9.57 -21.16 -13.74
CA GLU A 124 -8.57 -20.33 -13.08
C GLU A 124 -9.09 -18.89 -12.94
N CYS A 125 -9.26 -18.43 -11.70
CA CYS A 125 -9.70 -17.07 -11.39
C CYS A 125 -8.52 -16.18 -10.97
N THR A 126 -8.22 -15.16 -11.77
CA THR A 126 -7.24 -14.12 -11.42
C THR A 126 -7.93 -12.97 -10.69
N PHE A 127 -7.52 -12.74 -9.44
CA PHE A 127 -7.99 -11.64 -8.62
C PHE A 127 -7.06 -10.43 -8.74
N LYS A 128 -7.63 -9.23 -8.89
CA LYS A 128 -6.86 -8.01 -9.13
C LYS A 128 -6.76 -7.17 -7.87
N SER A 129 -5.59 -6.58 -7.64
CA SER A 129 -5.40 -5.55 -6.61
C SER A 129 -6.12 -4.24 -6.96
N SER A 130 -6.48 -3.50 -5.92
CA SER A 130 -7.00 -2.14 -6.02
C SER A 130 -5.87 -1.14 -5.93
N TYR A 131 -6.05 0.00 -6.57
CA TYR A 131 -5.02 1.02 -6.67
C TYR A 131 -5.64 2.40 -6.56
N TYR A 132 -5.03 3.24 -5.75
CA TYR A 132 -5.48 4.62 -5.51
C TYR A 132 -4.31 5.56 -5.73
N GLN A 133 -4.57 6.73 -6.31
CA GLN A 133 -3.53 7.73 -6.48
C GLN A 133 -3.37 8.51 -5.17
N ALA A 134 -2.13 8.63 -4.70
CA ALA A 134 -1.81 9.47 -3.56
C ALA A 134 -0.70 10.47 -3.93
N PHE A 135 -0.83 11.67 -3.40
CA PHE A 135 0.17 12.73 -3.44
C PHE A 135 0.77 12.82 -2.06
N VAL A 136 2.07 12.63 -1.95
CA VAL A 136 2.78 12.62 -0.68
C VAL A 136 3.79 13.74 -0.70
N ASP A 137 3.57 14.72 0.17
CA ASP A 137 4.53 15.80 0.37
C ASP A 137 5.82 15.25 1.00
N ARG A 138 6.96 15.84 0.62
CA ARG A 138 8.27 15.50 1.17
C ARG A 138 9.09 16.77 1.37
N SER A 139 10.01 16.73 2.33
CA SER A 139 10.95 17.84 2.52
C SER A 139 11.85 18.02 1.31
N MET A 140 12.20 19.26 0.99
CA MET A 140 13.25 19.56 0.01
C MET A 140 14.66 19.38 0.60
N ASP A 141 14.77 19.26 1.93
CA ASP A 141 16.01 18.95 2.63
C ASP A 141 16.29 17.43 2.53
N PRO A 142 17.40 17.00 1.89
CA PRO A 142 17.73 15.58 1.75
C PRO A 142 17.85 14.84 3.09
N ASP A 143 18.30 15.52 4.15
CA ASP A 143 18.49 14.90 5.47
C ASP A 143 17.16 14.58 6.15
N GLU A 144 16.07 15.22 5.71
CA GLU A 144 14.71 15.00 6.22
C GLU A 144 13.92 13.95 5.40
N GLN A 145 14.47 13.45 4.29
CA GLN A 145 13.79 12.50 3.39
C GLN A 145 13.92 11.03 3.83
N GLY A 146 14.67 10.75 4.90
CA GLY A 146 14.88 9.41 5.44
C GLY A 146 15.85 8.54 4.62
N PRO A 147 16.05 7.26 4.97
CA PRO A 147 17.03 6.38 4.34
C PRO A 147 16.58 5.85 2.96
N VAL A 148 15.80 6.62 2.22
CA VAL A 148 14.99 6.13 1.10
C VAL A 148 15.26 6.92 -0.17
N ASP A 149 15.57 6.19 -1.25
CA ASP A 149 15.60 6.76 -2.59
C ASP A 149 14.20 6.77 -3.21
N ILE A 150 13.60 7.96 -3.28
CA ILE A 150 12.31 8.17 -3.93
C ILE A 150 12.57 8.41 -5.41
N ASN A 151 12.58 7.34 -6.19
CA ASN A 151 12.72 7.39 -7.64
C ASN A 151 11.57 6.63 -8.34
N THR A 152 11.51 6.70 -9.67
CA THR A 152 10.49 6.00 -10.48
C THR A 152 10.92 4.59 -10.92
N GLU A 153 12.16 4.19 -10.63
CA GLU A 153 12.80 2.94 -11.05
C GLU A 153 12.73 1.83 -9.99
N ILE A 154 11.89 2.03 -8.97
CA ILE A 154 11.66 1.13 -7.82
C ILE A 154 11.70 -0.34 -8.22
N VAL A 155 12.64 -1.04 -7.61
CA VAL A 155 12.74 -2.50 -7.66
C VAL A 155 12.04 -3.06 -6.42
N ALA A 156 11.05 -3.93 -6.64
CA ALA A 156 10.35 -4.62 -5.57
C ALA A 156 11.37 -5.43 -4.73
N GLY A 157 11.30 -5.31 -3.41
CA GLY A 157 12.16 -6.00 -2.46
C GLY A 157 13.44 -5.24 -2.10
N GLU A 158 13.80 -4.21 -2.87
CA GLU A 158 15.06 -3.48 -2.72
C GLU A 158 14.85 -2.00 -2.39
N THR A 159 13.81 -1.38 -2.97
CA THR A 159 13.51 0.04 -2.78
C THR A 159 12.34 0.23 -1.82
N TRP A 160 12.62 0.85 -0.67
CA TRP A 160 11.61 1.20 0.31
C TRP A 160 10.84 2.44 -0.14
N THR A 161 9.53 2.52 0.07
CA THR A 161 8.76 3.77 -0.12
C THR A 161 7.73 3.91 1.01
N CYS A 162 6.63 4.63 0.78
CA CYS A 162 5.50 4.54 1.69
C CYS A 162 4.75 3.22 1.51
N GLU A 163 4.27 2.65 2.60
CA GLU A 163 3.52 1.40 2.68
C GLU A 163 2.03 1.65 2.89
N THR A 164 1.19 0.71 2.48
CA THR A 164 -0.26 0.85 2.57
C THR A 164 -0.88 -0.32 3.32
N GLY A 165 -1.76 -0.01 4.27
CA GLY A 165 -2.56 -0.99 5.01
C GLY A 165 -4.03 -0.66 4.91
N ILE A 166 -4.89 -1.58 5.35
CA ILE A 166 -6.32 -1.30 5.44
C ILE A 166 -6.97 -1.85 6.71
N LEU A 167 -8.10 -1.27 7.07
CA LEU A 167 -9.06 -1.83 8.02
C LEU A 167 -10.49 -1.78 7.47
N PRO A 168 -11.32 -2.78 7.77
CA PRO A 168 -12.75 -2.73 7.51
C PRO A 168 -13.44 -1.60 8.30
N GLY A 169 -14.41 -0.96 7.67
CA GLY A 169 -15.18 0.16 8.21
C GLY A 169 -14.43 1.49 8.23
N HIS A 170 -15.15 2.57 8.56
CA HIS A 170 -14.57 3.89 8.81
C HIS A 170 -14.07 4.02 10.25
N GLN A 171 -12.79 3.78 10.44
CA GLN A 171 -12.09 3.84 11.72
C GLN A 171 -11.55 5.26 11.92
N LYS A 172 -12.36 6.17 12.48
CA LYS A 172 -11.98 7.60 12.64
C LYS A 172 -10.78 7.81 13.56
N TYR A 173 -10.55 6.90 14.50
CA TYR A 173 -9.47 6.95 15.50
C TYR A 173 -8.52 5.76 15.37
N ALA A 174 -8.31 5.31 14.13
CA ALA A 174 -7.61 4.05 13.89
C ALA A 174 -6.17 4.05 14.43
N ILE A 175 -5.46 5.18 14.30
CA ILE A 175 -4.08 5.30 14.80
C ILE A 175 -4.08 5.31 16.33
N THR A 176 -4.98 6.05 16.99
CA THR A 176 -5.12 5.99 18.46
C THR A 176 -5.42 4.56 18.93
N GLY A 177 -6.29 3.85 18.23
CA GLY A 177 -6.57 2.44 18.52
C GLY A 177 -5.32 1.56 18.39
N LEU A 178 -4.50 1.78 17.36
CA LEU A 178 -3.25 1.05 17.20
C LEU A 178 -2.28 1.29 18.36
N VAL A 179 -2.10 2.56 18.76
CA VAL A 179 -1.24 2.94 19.88
C VAL A 179 -1.73 2.31 21.20
N ASN A 180 -3.04 2.32 21.44
CA ASN A 180 -3.61 1.87 22.70
C ASN A 180 -3.64 0.34 22.86
N TYR A 181 -3.76 -0.41 21.75
CA TYR A 181 -4.00 -1.85 21.80
C TYR A 181 -2.82 -2.70 21.32
N TYR A 182 -1.78 -2.11 20.73
CA TYR A 182 -0.62 -2.84 20.23
C TYR A 182 0.65 -2.19 20.76
N GLU A 183 1.36 -2.91 21.63
CA GLU A 183 2.56 -2.44 22.32
C GLU A 183 3.64 -1.92 21.35
N MET A 184 3.75 -2.52 20.16
CA MET A 184 4.68 -2.07 19.11
C MET A 184 4.43 -0.62 18.64
N PHE A 185 3.25 -0.06 18.89
CA PHE A 185 2.86 1.31 18.56
C PHE A 185 2.68 2.20 19.80
N SER A 186 2.98 1.69 21.00
CA SER A 186 2.69 2.36 22.28
C SER A 186 3.32 3.75 22.44
N ASN A 187 4.48 3.98 21.84
CA ASN A 187 5.16 5.28 21.89
C ASN A 187 4.63 6.29 20.87
N GLY A 188 3.65 5.89 20.03
CA GLY A 188 3.12 6.72 18.95
C GLY A 188 4.11 7.02 17.83
N THR A 189 5.37 6.57 17.97
CA THR A 189 6.44 6.66 16.99
C THR A 189 6.41 5.40 16.14
N PHE A 190 5.99 5.52 14.89
CA PHE A 190 5.92 4.42 13.95
C PHE A 190 7.29 4.13 13.32
N GLU A 191 8.38 4.52 13.99
CA GLU A 191 9.78 4.35 13.58
C GLU A 191 10.23 2.88 13.62
N MET A 192 9.52 2.04 14.38
CA MET A 192 9.78 0.61 14.45
C MET A 192 8.99 -0.19 13.39
N MET A 193 8.02 0.42 12.70
CA MET A 193 7.29 -0.22 11.59
C MET A 193 8.22 -0.85 10.53
N PRO A 194 9.39 -0.25 10.18
CA PRO A 194 10.40 -0.90 9.34
C PRO A 194 10.74 -2.33 9.70
N LYS A 195 10.83 -2.64 11.00
CA LYS A 195 11.15 -3.98 11.50
C LYS A 195 9.97 -4.96 11.41
N TYR A 196 8.77 -4.43 11.18
CA TYR A 196 7.54 -5.18 10.99
C TYR A 196 7.11 -5.21 9.52
N PHE A 197 7.77 -4.44 8.65
CA PHE A 197 7.70 -4.70 7.23
C PHE A 197 8.43 -5.99 6.94
N ARG A 198 7.80 -6.77 6.07
CA ARG A 198 8.23 -8.13 5.80
C ARG A 198 9.20 -8.10 4.63
N ASP A 199 10.27 -8.87 4.76
CA ASP A 199 11.04 -9.26 3.60
C ASP A 199 10.13 -10.02 2.62
N PRO A 200 10.25 -9.79 1.30
CA PRO A 200 9.56 -10.62 0.32
C PRO A 200 9.90 -12.11 0.54
N PRO A 201 8.97 -13.03 0.22
CA PRO A 201 9.32 -14.44 0.08
C PRO A 201 10.50 -14.59 -0.88
N ALA A 202 11.51 -15.39 -0.51
CA ALA A 202 12.75 -15.55 -1.28
C ALA A 202 12.51 -15.90 -2.77
N HIS A 203 11.42 -16.59 -3.09
CA HIS A 203 11.02 -16.98 -4.45
C HIS A 203 10.52 -15.82 -5.34
N LEU A 204 10.29 -14.63 -4.77
CA LEU A 204 9.95 -13.40 -5.51
C LEU A 204 11.13 -12.44 -5.65
N THR A 205 12.24 -12.70 -4.93
CA THR A 205 13.52 -12.01 -5.05
C THR A 205 14.53 -12.73 -5.96
N ASP A 206 14.18 -13.91 -6.46
CA ASP A 206 14.95 -14.54 -7.53
C ASP A 206 14.91 -13.63 -8.76
N HIS A 207 16.11 -13.27 -9.26
CA HIS A 207 16.30 -12.35 -10.37
C HIS A 207 15.31 -12.66 -11.51
N LEU A 208 14.39 -11.73 -11.77
CA LEU A 208 13.53 -11.81 -12.95
C LEU A 208 14.42 -12.02 -14.17
N PRO A 209 14.14 -12.99 -15.05
CA PRO A 209 14.92 -13.17 -16.26
C PRO A 209 14.89 -11.87 -17.05
N ILE A 210 16.09 -11.37 -17.37
CA ILE A 210 16.30 -10.14 -18.13
C ILE A 210 15.40 -10.20 -19.38
N VAL A 211 14.38 -9.35 -19.43
CA VAL A 211 13.60 -9.16 -20.65
C VAL A 211 14.52 -8.53 -21.66
N GLN A 212 15.09 -9.35 -22.55
CA GLN A 212 15.80 -8.84 -23.72
C GLN A 212 14.80 -7.97 -24.49
N LYS A 213 15.06 -6.65 -24.51
CA LYS A 213 14.36 -5.72 -25.39
C LYS A 213 14.48 -6.27 -26.80
N LYS A 214 13.37 -6.77 -27.38
CA LYS A 214 13.31 -7.07 -28.81
C LYS A 214 13.78 -5.83 -29.57
N GLN A 215 14.95 -5.90 -30.18
CA GLN A 215 15.37 -4.92 -31.18
C GLN A 215 14.25 -4.84 -32.22
N LYS A 216 13.57 -3.70 -32.28
CA LYS A 216 12.76 -3.37 -33.45
C LYS A 216 13.73 -3.24 -34.61
N ASN A 217 13.80 -4.25 -35.47
CA ASN A 217 14.37 -4.10 -36.80
C ASN A 217 13.57 -3.00 -37.52
N ARG A 218 14.14 -1.79 -37.55
CA ARG A 218 13.75 -0.77 -38.51
C ARG A 218 14.30 -1.22 -39.85
N ASN A 219 13.49 -1.96 -40.59
CA ASN A 219 13.62 -1.99 -42.04
C ASN A 219 13.26 -0.59 -42.55
N HIS A 220 14.25 0.17 -42.98
CA HIS A 220 14.07 1.26 -43.92
C HIS A 220 14.92 0.94 -45.14
N LEU A 221 14.20 0.72 -46.25
CA LEU A 221 14.52 1.04 -47.66
C LEU A 221 15.97 0.86 -48.10
#